data_AF-A0A329HYU9-F1
#
_entry.id   AF-A0A329HYU9-F1
#
_cell.length_a   1.000
_cell.length_b   1.000
_cell.length_c   1.000
_cell.angle_alpha   90.00
_cell.angle_beta   90.00
_cell.angle_gamma   90.00
#
_symmetry.space_group_name_H-M   'P 1'
#
loop_
_entity.id
_entity.type
_entity.pdbx_description
1 polymer ?
#
loop_
_entity_poly.entity_id
_entity_poly.type
_entity_poly.pdbx_seq_one_letter_code
_entity_poly.pdbx_strand_id
1 'polypeptide(L)'
;MPLACRLLLLSLALSGPALAAPIYKYVDANGVVTYTDKAQKGAKVMTFSDDPIERLDQRVKLQPRHYAGGTVLEVRNDSFLPVTVTLRLSALQNVSGVGEAPIRKVLPARSLTRLATLIAPDPGRPQRYTPQLTTLMGSATPVFASGFAYPLPWLGGPFNVSQGAGGGFSHNTPKSRYAVDIAMPEGTPIVVSRAGQVVEVENDQDGRGNHPSGNFVRILHDDGTMSVYLHLQRGSIKVAEGQWVRPGQPLASSGNTGRSTGPHLHFVVQRNTGEAVESIPFRFAQAVDSLPNFAVGGP
;
A
#
# COMPACT_ATOMS: atom_id res chain seq x y z
N MET A 1 -56.17 -6.83 29.01
CA MET A 1 -54.75 -6.59 29.32
C MET A 1 -54.07 -5.98 28.10
N PRO A 2 -53.77 -4.67 28.07
CA PRO A 2 -52.80 -4.12 27.12
C PRO A 2 -51.62 -3.49 27.89
N LEU A 3 -50.44 -4.09 27.81
CA LEU A 3 -49.15 -3.47 28.16
C LEU A 3 -48.30 -3.47 26.88
N ALA A 4 -47.39 -2.55 26.64
CA ALA A 4 -47.17 -1.18 27.04
C ALA A 4 -46.06 -0.72 26.09
N CYS A 5 -46.25 0.44 25.47
CA CYS A 5 -45.25 1.11 24.65
C CYS A 5 -44.01 1.42 25.52
N ARG A 6 -42.81 1.03 25.09
CA ARG A 6 -41.56 1.57 25.63
C ARG A 6 -40.61 1.94 24.50
N LEU A 7 -40.41 3.25 24.38
CA LEU A 7 -39.30 3.90 23.72
C LEU A 7 -37.98 3.21 24.07
N LEU A 8 -37.13 2.97 23.08
CA LEU A 8 -35.69 2.87 23.30
C LEU A 8 -35.02 4.05 22.60
N LEU A 9 -34.34 4.85 23.43
CA LEU A 9 -33.63 6.07 23.08
C LEU A 9 -32.49 5.81 22.09
N LEU A 10 -32.43 6.67 21.07
CA LEU A 10 -31.31 6.88 20.18
C LEU A 10 -30.15 7.51 20.99
N SER A 11 -29.11 6.75 21.32
CA SER A 11 -27.83 7.32 21.76
C SER A 11 -26.90 7.41 20.54
N LEU A 12 -26.93 8.56 19.87
CA LEU A 12 -25.98 8.91 18.82
C LEU A 12 -24.60 9.18 19.41
N ALA A 13 -23.58 8.59 18.79
CA ALA A 13 -22.18 8.64 19.15
C ALA A 13 -21.60 10.07 19.12
N LEU A 14 -20.91 10.45 20.18
CA LEU A 14 -19.92 11.53 20.20
C LEU A 14 -18.52 10.91 20.15
N SER A 15 -18.06 10.55 18.95
CA SER A 15 -16.65 10.25 18.71
C SER A 15 -15.92 11.55 18.38
N GLY A 16 -15.28 12.14 19.40
CA GLY A 16 -14.31 13.22 19.18
C GLY A 16 -13.08 12.71 18.41
N PRO A 17 -12.33 13.60 17.71
CA PRO A 17 -11.12 13.20 17.02
C PRO A 17 -10.09 12.72 18.06
N ALA A 18 -9.62 11.48 17.91
CA ALA A 18 -8.48 10.99 18.68
C ALA A 18 -7.25 11.80 18.27
N LEU A 19 -6.84 12.74 19.12
CA LEU A 19 -5.56 13.44 18.97
C LEU A 19 -4.46 12.39 19.10
N ALA A 20 -3.63 12.26 18.05
CA ALA A 20 -2.47 11.40 18.06
C ALA A 20 -1.54 11.80 19.22
N ALA A 21 -1.38 10.91 20.20
CA ALA A 21 -0.46 11.15 21.31
C ALA A 21 1.00 11.05 20.80
N PRO A 22 1.89 11.99 21.17
CA PRO A 22 3.29 11.91 20.79
C PRO A 22 3.96 10.69 21.42
N ILE A 23 4.66 9.89 20.61
CA ILE A 23 5.46 8.75 21.08
C ILE A 23 6.93 9.15 21.17
N TYR A 24 7.56 8.74 22.26
CA TYR A 24 8.92 9.08 22.63
C TYR A 24 9.84 7.85 22.44
N LYS A 25 10.97 8.07 21.77
CA LYS A 25 12.05 7.08 21.63
C LYS A 25 13.17 7.39 22.60
N TYR A 26 13.62 6.40 23.39
CA TYR A 26 14.87 6.48 24.14
C TYR A 26 15.71 5.21 24.00
N VAL A 27 17.02 5.35 24.23
CA VAL A 27 17.99 4.25 24.22
C VAL A 27 18.54 4.14 25.62
N ASP A 28 18.45 2.96 26.23
CA ASP A 28 19.02 2.74 27.56
C ASP A 28 20.54 2.55 27.51
N ALA A 29 21.16 2.43 28.68
CA ALA A 29 22.60 2.26 28.81
C ALA A 29 23.15 0.98 28.15
N ASN A 30 22.28 0.00 27.86
CA ASN A 30 22.63 -1.26 27.22
C ASN A 30 22.39 -1.23 25.70
N GLY A 31 21.99 -0.07 25.14
CA GLY A 31 21.68 0.08 23.73
C GLY A 31 20.30 -0.45 23.32
N VAL A 32 19.46 -0.86 24.29
CA VAL A 32 18.10 -1.31 24.01
C VAL A 32 17.23 -0.09 23.74
N VAL A 33 16.46 -0.18 22.65
CA VAL A 33 15.62 0.92 22.20
C VAL A 33 14.18 0.66 22.63
N THR A 34 13.60 1.58 23.39
CA THR A 34 12.24 1.46 23.93
C THR A 34 11.38 2.63 23.45
N TYR A 35 10.12 2.33 23.09
CA TYR A 35 9.11 3.29 22.68
C TYR A 35 8.03 3.39 23.75
N THR A 36 7.62 4.61 24.08
CA THR A 36 6.58 4.86 25.07
C THR A 36 5.77 6.10 24.70
N ASP A 37 4.50 6.08 25.07
CA ASP A 37 3.58 7.22 25.03
C ASP A 37 3.83 8.25 26.16
N LYS A 38 4.80 7.98 27.05
CA LYS A 38 5.21 8.87 28.13
C LYS A 38 6.55 9.51 27.86
N ALA A 39 6.62 10.84 27.99
CA ALA A 39 7.87 11.57 27.84
C ALA A 39 8.91 11.08 28.86
N GLN A 40 10.08 10.63 28.38
CA GLN A 40 11.23 10.33 29.22
C GLN A 40 12.37 11.33 28.97
N LYS A 41 13.23 11.53 29.98
CA LYS A 41 14.35 12.46 29.90
C LYS A 41 15.31 12.04 28.77
N GLY A 42 15.47 12.90 27.77
CA GLY A 42 16.30 12.64 26.58
C GLY A 42 15.58 11.96 25.42
N ALA A 43 14.29 11.65 25.57
CA ALA A 43 13.52 11.00 24.53
C ALA A 43 13.09 11.99 23.43
N LYS A 44 13.13 11.54 22.18
CA LYS A 44 12.75 12.36 21.02
C LYS A 44 11.35 11.97 20.55
N VAL A 45 10.51 12.98 20.30
CA VAL A 45 9.20 12.80 19.66
C VAL A 45 9.45 12.36 18.23
N MET A 46 8.80 11.27 17.82
CA MET A 46 8.84 10.80 16.44
C MET A 46 7.48 11.00 15.78
N THR A 47 7.48 11.62 14.61
CA THR A 47 6.33 11.75 13.73
C THR A 47 6.56 10.92 12.46
N PHE A 48 5.56 10.14 12.08
CA PHE A 48 5.58 9.29 10.90
C PHE A 48 4.53 9.81 9.91
N SER A 49 4.97 10.08 8.68
CA SER A 49 4.10 10.38 7.54
C SER A 49 4.05 9.21 6.57
N ASP A 50 2.89 8.97 5.97
CA ASP A 50 2.74 8.05 4.83
C ASP A 50 3.16 8.74 3.54
N ASP A 51 4.47 8.91 3.36
CA ASP A 51 4.96 9.41 2.07
C ASP A 51 4.65 8.37 0.98
N PRO A 52 4.20 8.77 -0.22
CA PRO A 52 3.95 7.84 -1.31
C PRO A 52 5.21 7.05 -1.65
N ILE A 53 5.10 5.72 -1.63
CA ILE A 53 6.20 4.81 -1.97
C ILE A 53 6.07 4.37 -3.45
N GLU A 54 4.84 4.35 -3.95
CA GLU A 54 4.51 3.82 -5.27
C GLU A 54 4.92 4.77 -6.40
N ARG A 55 5.85 4.34 -7.27
CA ARG A 55 6.34 5.14 -8.41
C ARG A 55 5.59 4.84 -9.72
N LEU A 56 4.26 4.91 -9.68
CA LEU A 56 3.41 4.60 -10.86
C LEU A 56 3.54 5.64 -11.99
N ASP A 57 3.78 6.90 -11.63
CA ASP A 57 4.05 8.01 -12.56
C ASP A 57 5.23 7.73 -13.50
N GLN A 58 6.23 6.98 -13.03
CA GLN A 58 7.38 6.60 -13.83
C GLN A 58 7.09 5.44 -14.81
N ARG A 59 6.03 4.67 -14.54
CA ARG A 59 5.71 3.40 -15.23
C ARG A 59 4.44 3.47 -16.08
N VAL A 60 3.61 4.49 -15.90
CA VAL A 60 2.34 4.65 -16.61
C VAL A 60 2.33 5.98 -17.36
N LYS A 61 2.41 5.94 -18.68
CA LYS A 61 2.70 7.12 -19.52
C LYS A 61 1.67 7.31 -20.62
N LEU A 62 1.13 8.52 -20.72
CA LEU A 62 0.35 8.96 -21.88
C LEU A 62 1.29 9.13 -23.10
N GLN A 63 0.88 8.57 -24.24
CA GLN A 63 1.59 8.58 -25.50
C GLN A 63 0.63 9.06 -26.61
N PRO A 64 0.64 10.37 -26.92
CA PRO A 64 -0.06 10.89 -28.08
C PRO A 64 0.60 10.40 -29.37
N ARG A 65 -0.20 9.84 -30.29
CA ARG A 65 0.24 9.43 -31.63
C ARG A 65 -0.56 10.18 -32.70
N HIS A 66 0.11 11.04 -33.44
CA HIS A 66 -0.51 11.86 -34.47
C HIS A 66 -0.73 11.09 -35.77
N TYR A 67 -1.80 11.42 -36.48
CA TYR A 67 -2.12 10.94 -37.82
C TYR A 67 -2.81 12.05 -38.62
N ALA A 68 -3.01 11.86 -39.92
CA ALA A 68 -3.51 12.90 -40.82
C ALA A 68 -4.83 13.56 -40.38
N GLY A 69 -5.69 12.85 -39.66
CA GLY A 69 -7.00 13.34 -39.20
C GLY A 69 -7.08 13.69 -37.72
N GLY A 70 -5.96 13.68 -36.97
CA GLY A 70 -5.95 14.04 -35.55
C GLY A 70 -4.91 13.28 -34.72
N THR A 71 -5.30 12.89 -33.51
CA THR A 71 -4.39 12.29 -32.52
C THR A 71 -5.04 11.12 -31.80
N VAL A 72 -4.35 9.99 -31.71
CA VAL A 72 -4.73 8.88 -30.84
C VAL A 72 -4.02 9.06 -29.49
N LEU A 73 -4.77 9.00 -28.39
CA LEU A 73 -4.22 9.03 -27.04
C LEU A 73 -4.14 7.60 -26.51
N GLU A 74 -2.92 7.10 -26.41
CA GLU A 74 -2.62 5.76 -25.89
C GLU A 74 -1.95 5.91 -24.52
N VAL A 75 -2.18 4.99 -23.59
CA VAL A 75 -1.47 4.95 -22.32
C VAL A 75 -0.72 3.63 -22.21
N ARG A 76 0.58 3.73 -21.98
CA ARG A 76 1.47 2.59 -21.74
C ARG A 76 1.53 2.31 -20.25
N ASN A 77 1.23 1.09 -19.83
CA ASN A 77 1.42 0.59 -18.48
C ASN A 77 2.60 -0.40 -18.48
N ASP A 78 3.77 0.05 -18.05
CA ASP A 78 4.97 -0.78 -17.91
C ASP A 78 5.02 -1.52 -16.56
N SER A 79 4.06 -1.30 -15.67
CA SER A 79 4.03 -1.98 -14.37
C SER A 79 3.59 -3.45 -14.51
N PHE A 80 3.89 -4.24 -13.47
CA PHE A 80 3.50 -5.65 -13.38
C PHE A 80 2.12 -5.87 -12.77
N LEU A 81 1.31 -4.81 -12.69
CA LEU A 81 -0.02 -4.87 -12.16
C LEU A 81 -1.01 -4.10 -13.03
N PRO A 82 -2.30 -4.44 -12.96
CA PRO A 82 -3.33 -3.59 -13.52
C PRO A 82 -3.25 -2.18 -12.91
N VAL A 83 -3.49 -1.15 -13.71
CA VAL A 83 -3.55 0.24 -13.24
C VAL A 83 -4.84 0.85 -13.75
N THR A 84 -5.61 1.42 -12.84
CA THR A 84 -6.75 2.25 -13.22
C THR A 84 -6.24 3.64 -13.56
N VAL A 85 -6.56 4.15 -14.75
CA VAL A 85 -6.25 5.52 -15.15
C VAL A 85 -7.51 6.32 -15.36
N THR A 86 -7.43 7.61 -15.08
CA THR A 86 -8.44 8.59 -15.45
C THR A 86 -7.79 9.68 -16.27
N LEU A 87 -8.21 9.83 -17.52
CA LEU A 87 -7.78 10.88 -18.43
C LEU A 87 -8.85 11.97 -18.48
N ARG A 88 -8.47 13.20 -18.11
CA ARG A 88 -9.23 14.42 -18.36
C ARG A 88 -8.56 15.20 -19.47
N LEU A 89 -9.35 15.80 -20.34
CA LEU A 89 -8.88 16.70 -21.39
C LEU A 89 -9.56 18.04 -21.18
N SER A 90 -8.76 19.12 -21.21
CA SER A 90 -9.26 20.49 -21.10
C SER A 90 -8.66 21.38 -22.20
N ALA A 91 -9.12 22.63 -22.28
CA ALA A 91 -8.67 23.61 -23.27
C ALA A 91 -8.75 23.10 -24.72
N LEU A 92 -9.84 22.40 -25.05
CA LEU A 92 -10.05 21.80 -26.37
C LEU A 92 -10.23 22.87 -27.45
N GLN A 93 -9.39 22.85 -28.49
CA GLN A 93 -9.54 23.66 -29.69
C GLN A 93 -9.24 22.81 -30.92
N ASN A 94 -10.13 22.86 -31.91
CA ASN A 94 -10.08 22.00 -33.09
C ASN A 94 -9.99 20.50 -32.73
N VAL A 95 -10.72 20.08 -31.70
CA VAL A 95 -10.77 18.69 -31.22
C VAL A 95 -12.23 18.25 -31.15
N SER A 96 -12.53 17.10 -31.73
CA SER A 96 -13.80 16.38 -31.57
C SER A 96 -13.55 14.88 -31.33
N GLY A 97 -14.61 14.08 -31.18
CA GLY A 97 -14.48 12.63 -30.94
C GLY A 97 -14.30 12.22 -29.48
N VAL A 98 -14.33 13.19 -28.54
CA VAL A 98 -14.29 12.97 -27.09
C VAL A 98 -15.34 13.82 -26.40
N GLY A 99 -15.97 13.29 -25.35
CA GLY A 99 -16.92 14.02 -24.51
C GLY A 99 -16.25 14.81 -23.39
N GLU A 100 -17.04 15.55 -22.61
CA GLU A 100 -16.56 16.33 -21.45
C GLU A 100 -16.23 15.46 -20.23
N ALA A 101 -16.80 14.26 -20.16
CA ALA A 101 -16.60 13.35 -19.04
C ALA A 101 -15.17 12.76 -19.04
N PRO A 102 -14.53 12.58 -17.87
CA PRO A 102 -13.25 11.89 -17.77
C PRO A 102 -13.32 10.46 -18.30
N ILE A 103 -12.29 10.05 -19.05
CA ILE A 103 -12.17 8.69 -19.56
C ILE A 103 -11.45 7.85 -18.50
N ARG A 104 -12.18 6.91 -17.88
CA ARG A 104 -11.64 6.01 -16.88
C ARG A 104 -11.50 4.59 -17.44
N LYS A 105 -10.32 3.98 -17.29
CA LYS A 105 -10.07 2.62 -17.79
C LYS A 105 -9.05 1.88 -16.93
N VAL A 106 -9.26 0.57 -16.76
CA VAL A 106 -8.24 -0.32 -16.19
C VAL A 106 -7.33 -0.78 -17.31
N LEU A 107 -6.04 -0.49 -17.21
CA LEU A 107 -5.02 -1.03 -18.09
C LEU A 107 -4.49 -2.34 -17.51
N PRO A 108 -4.44 -3.42 -18.29
CA PRO A 108 -3.69 -4.60 -17.92
C PRO A 108 -2.21 -4.28 -17.65
N ALA A 109 -1.55 -5.11 -16.85
CA ALA A 109 -0.09 -5.07 -16.71
C ALA A 109 0.59 -5.16 -18.08
N ARG A 110 1.74 -4.49 -18.24
CA ARG A 110 2.59 -4.58 -19.44
C ARG A 110 1.83 -4.35 -20.75
N SER A 111 0.97 -3.33 -20.80
CA SER A 111 0.08 -3.06 -21.95
C SER A 111 0.23 -1.66 -22.54
N LEU A 112 -0.20 -1.50 -23.79
CA LEU A 112 -0.46 -0.21 -24.42
C LEU A 112 -1.95 -0.16 -24.76
N THR A 113 -2.68 0.79 -24.18
CA THR A 113 -4.14 0.87 -24.32
C THR A 113 -4.55 2.21 -24.90
N ARG A 114 -5.24 2.19 -26.04
CA ARG A 114 -5.93 3.39 -26.56
C ARG A 114 -7.06 3.81 -25.60
N LEU A 115 -6.99 5.06 -25.14
CA LEU A 115 -8.03 5.69 -24.34
C LEU A 115 -8.99 6.54 -25.18
N ALA A 116 -8.46 7.29 -26.15
CA ALA A 116 -9.26 8.20 -26.97
C ALA A 116 -8.70 8.33 -28.39
N THR A 117 -9.57 8.71 -29.32
CA THR A 117 -9.20 9.18 -30.65
C THR A 117 -9.74 10.60 -30.80
N LEU A 118 -8.84 11.58 -30.85
CA LEU A 118 -9.15 12.98 -31.09
C LEU A 118 -9.19 13.22 -32.59
N ILE A 119 -10.31 13.73 -33.08
CA ILE A 119 -10.50 14.10 -34.48
C ILE A 119 -10.23 15.61 -34.62
N ALA A 120 -9.60 16.03 -35.71
CA ALA A 120 -9.44 17.43 -36.07
C ALA A 120 -10.54 17.83 -37.07
N PRO A 121 -11.58 18.58 -36.67
CA PRO A 121 -12.64 19.02 -37.58
C PRO A 121 -12.14 19.83 -38.77
N ASP A 122 -11.15 20.69 -38.55
CA ASP A 122 -10.44 21.44 -39.60
C ASP A 122 -8.99 20.92 -39.72
N PRO A 123 -8.66 20.10 -40.73
CA PRO A 123 -7.31 19.56 -40.91
C PRO A 123 -6.23 20.64 -41.13
N GLY A 124 -6.61 21.85 -41.53
CA GLY A 124 -5.70 22.98 -41.74
C GLY A 124 -5.29 23.70 -40.46
N ARG A 125 -5.91 23.38 -39.31
CA ARG A 125 -5.62 24.01 -38.01
C ARG A 125 -5.02 23.01 -37.02
N PRO A 126 -4.07 23.41 -36.17
CA PRO A 126 -3.54 22.52 -35.15
C PRO A 126 -4.59 22.20 -34.08
N GLN A 127 -4.57 20.97 -33.57
CA GLN A 127 -5.34 20.59 -32.37
C GLN A 127 -4.65 21.17 -31.14
N ARG A 128 -5.42 21.75 -30.20
CA ARG A 128 -4.94 22.11 -28.86
C ARG A 128 -5.78 21.45 -27.79
N TYR A 129 -5.13 20.90 -26.78
CA TYR A 129 -5.74 20.30 -25.61
C TYR A 129 -4.69 20.17 -24.50
N THR A 130 -5.14 20.13 -23.25
CA THR A 130 -4.30 19.88 -22.09
C THR A 130 -4.74 18.56 -21.45
N PRO A 131 -3.91 17.50 -21.49
CA PRO A 131 -4.24 16.24 -20.83
C PRO A 131 -3.85 16.25 -19.35
N GLN A 132 -4.72 15.73 -18.50
CA GLN A 132 -4.41 15.37 -17.12
C GLN A 132 -4.68 13.87 -16.93
N LEU A 133 -3.61 13.11 -16.69
CA LEU A 133 -3.68 11.68 -16.41
C LEU A 133 -3.47 11.45 -14.92
N THR A 134 -4.46 10.88 -14.23
CA THR A 134 -4.28 10.33 -12.89
C THR A 134 -4.22 8.82 -12.95
N THR A 135 -3.43 8.22 -12.06
CA THR A 135 -3.20 6.77 -12.03
C THR A 135 -3.45 6.25 -10.64
N LEU A 136 -3.99 5.03 -10.57
CA LEU A 136 -4.24 4.31 -9.35
C LEU A 136 -3.80 2.86 -9.52
N MET A 137 -3.13 2.36 -8.50
CA MET A 137 -2.75 0.96 -8.39
C MET A 137 -3.99 0.04 -8.48
N GLY A 138 -3.90 -1.03 -9.27
CA GLY A 138 -4.93 -2.08 -9.36
C GLY A 138 -6.23 -1.68 -10.08
N SER A 139 -7.22 -2.59 -9.98
CA SER A 139 -8.59 -2.34 -10.44
C SER A 139 -9.39 -1.61 -9.36
N ALA A 140 -10.29 -0.74 -9.79
CA ALA A 140 -11.25 -0.08 -8.90
C ALA A 140 -12.45 -0.95 -8.51
N THR A 141 -12.50 -2.20 -8.97
CA THR A 141 -13.56 -3.15 -8.59
C THR A 141 -13.38 -3.51 -7.11
N PRO A 142 -14.44 -3.48 -6.29
CA PRO A 142 -14.36 -3.88 -4.89
C PRO A 142 -13.80 -5.29 -4.76
N VAL A 143 -12.67 -5.40 -4.07
CA VAL A 143 -12.09 -6.68 -3.68
C VAL A 143 -12.81 -7.17 -2.43
N PHE A 144 -13.43 -8.35 -2.50
CA PHE A 144 -13.87 -9.05 -1.31
C PHE A 144 -12.65 -9.67 -0.64
N ALA A 145 -12.18 -9.03 0.43
CA ALA A 145 -11.18 -9.62 1.30
C ALA A 145 -11.77 -10.90 1.92
N SER A 146 -11.35 -12.06 1.42
CA SER A 146 -11.58 -13.31 2.13
C SER A 146 -10.73 -13.29 3.41
N GLY A 147 -11.23 -13.89 4.49
CA GLY A 147 -10.53 -14.02 5.78
C GLY A 147 -9.35 -14.99 5.72
N PHE A 148 -8.50 -14.85 4.70
CA PHE A 148 -7.33 -15.67 4.43
C PHE A 148 -6.42 -15.70 5.66
N ALA A 149 -6.06 -16.90 6.09
CA ALA A 149 -5.15 -17.10 7.19
C ALA A 149 -3.72 -17.12 6.62
N TYR A 150 -2.94 -16.08 6.88
CA TYR A 150 -1.58 -15.93 6.37
C TYR A 150 -0.63 -16.85 7.16
N PRO A 151 0.03 -17.86 6.55
CA PRO A 151 1.17 -18.52 7.17
C PRO A 151 2.21 -17.49 7.64
N LEU A 152 2.99 -17.80 8.67
CA LEU A 152 3.99 -16.87 9.18
C LEU A 152 4.99 -16.51 8.05
N PRO A 153 5.19 -15.21 7.75
CA PRO A 153 6.09 -14.77 6.69
C PRO A 153 7.59 -14.89 7.04
N TRP A 154 7.95 -15.69 8.04
CA TRP A 154 9.33 -15.90 8.48
C TRP A 154 9.56 -17.35 8.90
N LEU A 155 10.83 -17.72 9.03
CA LEU A 155 11.27 -19.00 9.61
C LEU A 155 12.10 -18.74 10.88
N GLY A 156 11.95 -19.61 11.87
CA GLY A 156 12.62 -19.49 13.17
C GLY A 156 11.76 -18.80 14.24
N GLY A 157 12.36 -18.57 15.41
CA GLY A 157 11.70 -17.97 16.57
C GLY A 157 11.93 -18.75 17.87
N PRO A 158 11.20 -18.40 18.96
CA PRO A 158 10.04 -17.51 18.97
C PRO A 158 10.39 -16.03 18.71
N PHE A 159 9.45 -15.31 18.09
CA PHE A 159 9.52 -13.85 17.89
C PHE A 159 8.23 -13.21 18.39
N ASN A 160 8.32 -11.96 18.85
CA ASN A 160 7.20 -11.25 19.46
C ASN A 160 6.75 -10.08 18.58
N VAL A 161 5.45 -9.77 18.66
CA VAL A 161 4.91 -8.55 18.06
C VAL A 161 5.41 -7.35 18.87
N SER A 162 6.18 -6.46 18.24
CA SER A 162 6.61 -5.19 18.84
C SER A 162 5.60 -4.08 18.66
N GLN A 163 4.76 -4.15 17.62
CA GLN A 163 3.67 -3.21 17.38
C GLN A 163 2.54 -3.86 16.58
N GLY A 164 1.30 -3.72 17.07
CA GLY A 164 0.11 -4.27 16.42
C GLY A 164 -0.71 -3.22 15.66
N ALA A 165 -1.84 -3.68 15.11
CA ALA A 165 -2.80 -2.84 14.41
C ALA A 165 -3.34 -1.70 15.31
N GLY A 166 -3.55 -0.52 14.75
CA GLY A 166 -4.01 0.67 15.47
C GLY A 166 -2.95 1.29 16.39
N GLY A 167 -1.71 0.80 16.34
CA GLY A 167 -0.61 1.33 17.15
C GLY A 167 -0.36 2.81 16.89
N GLY A 168 -0.26 3.61 17.96
CA GLY A 168 -0.14 5.07 17.90
C GLY A 168 1.16 5.60 17.30
N PHE A 169 2.16 4.74 17.04
CA PHE A 169 3.47 5.12 16.51
C PHE A 169 3.48 5.24 14.98
N SER A 170 3.26 4.13 14.29
CA SER A 170 3.31 4.05 12.82
C SER A 170 2.13 3.30 12.20
N HIS A 171 1.22 2.71 13.00
CA HIS A 171 0.09 1.87 12.53
C HIS A 171 -1.26 2.58 12.73
N ASN A 172 -1.34 3.86 12.39
CA ASN A 172 -2.52 4.69 12.60
C ASN A 172 -3.02 5.37 11.32
N THR A 173 -2.30 5.23 10.21
CA THR A 173 -2.64 5.79 8.92
C THR A 173 -3.44 4.81 8.05
N PRO A 174 -4.14 5.26 6.99
CA PRO A 174 -4.87 4.34 6.11
C PRO A 174 -4.00 3.21 5.56
N LYS A 175 -2.73 3.46 5.17
CA LYS A 175 -1.84 2.44 4.58
C LYS A 175 -1.26 1.44 5.59
N SER A 176 -1.27 1.75 6.88
CA SER A 176 -0.53 0.98 7.90
C SER A 176 -1.38 0.58 9.11
N ARG A 177 -2.63 1.05 9.22
CA ARG A 177 -3.51 0.82 10.38
C ARG A 177 -3.54 -0.65 10.83
N TYR A 178 -3.54 -1.58 9.88
CA TYR A 178 -3.61 -3.01 10.19
C TYR A 178 -2.27 -3.73 10.08
N ALA A 179 -1.16 -3.00 10.00
CA ALA A 179 0.17 -3.58 9.99
C ALA A 179 0.53 -4.23 11.32
N VAL A 180 1.51 -5.14 11.25
CA VAL A 180 2.10 -5.81 12.40
C VAL A 180 3.61 -5.77 12.25
N ASP A 181 4.29 -5.31 13.30
CA ASP A 181 5.75 -5.33 13.41
C ASP A 181 6.17 -6.51 14.28
N ILE A 182 7.05 -7.35 13.75
CA ILE A 182 7.56 -8.54 14.41
C ILE A 182 9.05 -8.34 14.68
N ALA A 183 9.40 -8.19 15.96
CA ALA A 183 10.78 -7.98 16.38
C ALA A 183 11.60 -9.25 16.12
N MET A 184 12.66 -9.11 15.33
CA MET A 184 13.53 -10.23 14.95
C MET A 184 14.93 -9.72 14.57
N PRO A 185 16.00 -10.50 14.80
CA PRO A 185 17.35 -10.12 14.35
C PRO A 185 17.40 -9.91 12.84
N GLU A 186 18.27 -9.00 12.36
CA GLU A 186 18.59 -8.91 10.94
C GLU A 186 19.13 -10.24 10.41
N GLY A 187 18.80 -10.59 9.17
CA GLY A 187 19.18 -11.86 8.56
C GLY A 187 18.14 -12.98 8.75
N THR A 188 17.12 -12.80 9.60
CA THR A 188 16.06 -13.80 9.80
C THR A 188 15.38 -14.13 8.48
N PRO A 189 15.25 -15.42 8.09
CA PRO A 189 14.68 -15.76 6.79
C PRO A 189 13.21 -15.33 6.68
N ILE A 190 12.90 -14.53 5.66
CA ILE A 190 11.55 -14.12 5.29
C ILE A 190 11.08 -14.96 4.11
N VAL A 191 9.84 -15.46 4.20
CA VAL A 191 9.20 -16.30 3.19
C VAL A 191 7.89 -15.70 2.74
N VAL A 192 7.49 -16.05 1.53
CA VAL A 192 6.18 -15.67 0.96
C VAL A 192 5.09 -16.26 1.83
N SER A 193 4.20 -15.42 2.36
CA SER A 193 3.06 -15.88 3.14
C SER A 193 1.92 -16.39 2.25
N ARG A 194 1.63 -15.69 1.14
CA ARG A 194 0.51 -16.02 0.25
C ARG A 194 0.94 -15.98 -1.22
N ALA A 195 0.41 -16.91 -2.01
CA ALA A 195 0.67 -17.00 -3.45
C ALA A 195 0.28 -15.69 -4.17
N GLY A 196 1.01 -15.33 -5.21
CA GLY A 196 0.71 -14.14 -6.00
C GLY A 196 1.84 -13.74 -6.93
N GLN A 197 1.73 -12.57 -7.52
CA GLN A 197 2.74 -11.98 -8.37
C GLN A 197 3.49 -10.87 -7.62
N VAL A 198 4.82 -10.87 -7.69
CA VAL A 198 5.65 -9.78 -7.19
C VAL A 198 5.44 -8.57 -8.09
N VAL A 199 4.99 -7.44 -7.55
CA VAL A 199 4.61 -6.26 -8.34
C VAL A 199 5.49 -5.05 -8.08
N GLU A 200 6.24 -5.04 -6.98
CA GLU A 200 7.16 -3.97 -6.61
C GLU A 200 8.28 -4.53 -5.74
N VAL A 201 9.52 -4.10 -6.03
CA VAL A 201 10.72 -4.44 -5.27
C VAL A 201 11.58 -3.20 -5.10
N GLU A 202 12.06 -2.97 -3.87
CA GLU A 202 13.16 -2.05 -3.56
C GLU A 202 14.20 -2.83 -2.75
N ASN A 203 15.46 -2.84 -3.19
CA ASN A 203 16.51 -3.68 -2.62
C ASN A 203 17.86 -2.95 -2.43
N ASP A 204 17.91 -1.65 -2.76
CA ASP A 204 19.14 -0.87 -2.82
C ASP A 204 19.25 0.20 -1.74
N GLN A 205 18.36 0.20 -0.75
CA GLN A 205 18.48 1.06 0.41
C GLN A 205 19.42 0.44 1.44
N ASP A 206 20.36 1.23 1.92
CA ASP A 206 21.30 0.82 2.97
C ASP A 206 20.91 1.39 4.31
N GLY A 207 21.05 0.57 5.35
CA GLY A 207 20.82 0.93 6.74
C GLY A 207 19.54 1.73 7.01
N ARG A 208 19.54 2.40 8.15
CA ARG A 208 18.42 3.26 8.56
C ARG A 208 18.46 4.57 7.77
N GLY A 209 17.30 5.07 7.39
CA GLY A 209 17.16 6.29 6.60
C GLY A 209 15.77 6.92 6.74
N ASN A 210 15.46 7.85 5.85
CA ASN A 210 14.18 8.59 5.90
C ASN A 210 13.08 7.92 5.06
N HIS A 211 13.42 7.00 4.16
CA HIS A 211 12.43 6.32 3.34
C HIS A 211 11.50 5.47 4.22
N PRO A 212 10.18 5.66 4.15
CA PRO A 212 9.24 5.02 5.09
C PRO A 212 9.32 3.49 5.05
N SER A 213 9.66 2.91 3.90
CA SER A 213 9.62 1.45 3.68
C SER A 213 10.96 0.72 3.79
N GLY A 214 12.09 1.43 3.69
CA GLY A 214 13.37 0.78 3.40
C GLY A 214 13.31 -0.10 2.15
N ASN A 215 13.97 -1.25 2.18
CA ASN A 215 13.82 -2.30 1.18
C ASN A 215 12.53 -3.09 1.44
N PHE A 216 11.82 -3.43 0.39
CA PHE A 216 10.54 -4.09 0.51
C PHE A 216 10.20 -4.95 -0.70
N VAL A 217 9.25 -5.86 -0.49
CA VAL A 217 8.56 -6.58 -1.56
C VAL A 217 7.06 -6.42 -1.40
N ARG A 218 6.37 -6.16 -2.51
CA ARG A 218 4.91 -6.15 -2.62
C ARG A 218 4.45 -7.30 -3.51
N ILE A 219 3.51 -8.10 -3.03
CA ILE A 219 2.94 -9.25 -3.76
C ILE A 219 1.44 -9.01 -3.96
N LEU A 220 0.99 -9.01 -5.21
CA LEU A 220 -0.42 -8.97 -5.59
C LEU A 220 -1.01 -10.37 -5.61
N HIS A 221 -2.12 -10.56 -4.90
CA HIS A 221 -2.84 -11.84 -4.81
C HIS A 221 -3.99 -11.89 -5.82
N ASP A 222 -4.49 -13.09 -6.10
CA ASP A 222 -5.57 -13.31 -7.09
C ASP A 222 -6.88 -12.60 -6.74
N ASP A 223 -7.12 -12.34 -5.44
CA ASP A 223 -8.27 -11.55 -5.01
C ASP A 223 -8.08 -10.04 -5.18
N GLY A 224 -6.88 -9.58 -5.55
CA GLY A 224 -6.55 -8.16 -5.71
C GLY A 224 -6.04 -7.48 -4.44
N THR A 225 -5.96 -8.20 -3.31
CA THR A 225 -5.21 -7.72 -2.13
C THR A 225 -3.71 -7.84 -2.35
N MET A 226 -2.93 -7.13 -1.53
CA MET A 226 -1.48 -7.13 -1.61
C MET A 226 -0.87 -7.34 -0.23
N SER A 227 0.08 -8.28 -0.10
CA SER A 227 0.95 -8.34 1.07
C SER A 227 2.22 -7.54 0.83
N VAL A 228 2.68 -6.82 1.85
CA VAL A 228 3.88 -5.98 1.80
C VAL A 228 4.80 -6.34 2.95
N TYR A 229 6.07 -6.55 2.64
CA TYR A 229 7.14 -6.98 3.55
C TYR A 229 8.19 -5.87 3.55
N LEU A 230 8.37 -5.20 4.68
CA LEU A 230 9.10 -3.94 4.78
C LEU A 230 10.34 -4.06 5.67
N HIS A 231 11.24 -3.08 5.57
CA HIS A 231 12.52 -3.01 6.31
C HIS A 231 13.48 -4.17 6.04
N LEU A 232 13.40 -4.79 4.86
CA LEU A 232 14.21 -5.95 4.48
C LEU A 232 15.71 -5.61 4.39
N GLN A 233 16.56 -6.61 4.56
CA GLN A 233 18.00 -6.42 4.45
C GLN A 233 18.40 -6.11 3.00
N ARG A 234 19.27 -5.12 2.81
CA ARG A 234 19.81 -4.74 1.51
C ARG A 234 20.41 -5.95 0.79
N GLY A 235 20.08 -6.10 -0.49
CA GLY A 235 20.61 -7.19 -1.33
C GLY A 235 20.10 -8.59 -0.97
N SER A 236 19.21 -8.74 0.01
CA SER A 236 18.73 -10.06 0.45
C SER A 236 17.52 -10.58 -0.34
N ILE A 237 16.81 -9.70 -1.05
CA ILE A 237 15.60 -10.05 -1.79
C ILE A 237 15.94 -11.04 -2.93
N LYS A 238 15.24 -12.18 -2.96
CA LYS A 238 15.48 -13.33 -3.86
C LYS A 238 14.46 -13.45 -4.98
N VAL A 239 13.57 -12.48 -5.11
CA VAL A 239 12.50 -12.46 -6.10
C VAL A 239 12.58 -11.20 -6.95
N ALA A 240 12.04 -11.27 -8.16
CA ALA A 240 12.01 -10.15 -9.09
C ALA A 240 10.57 -9.71 -9.39
N GLU A 241 10.39 -8.44 -9.75
CA GLU A 241 9.10 -7.96 -10.24
C GLU A 241 8.62 -8.78 -11.45
N GLY A 242 7.32 -9.08 -11.49
CA GLY A 242 6.67 -9.95 -12.46
C GLY A 242 6.71 -11.44 -12.10
N GLN A 243 7.55 -11.85 -11.14
CA GLN A 243 7.67 -13.25 -10.74
C GLN A 243 6.41 -13.73 -9.98
N TRP A 244 5.90 -14.90 -10.36
CA TRP A 244 4.89 -15.61 -9.58
C TRP A 244 5.55 -16.40 -8.44
N VAL A 245 4.97 -16.30 -7.26
CA VAL A 245 5.52 -16.88 -6.03
C VAL A 245 4.46 -17.67 -5.28
N ARG A 246 4.91 -18.64 -4.47
CA ARG A 246 4.05 -19.54 -3.68
C ARG A 246 4.37 -19.47 -2.18
N PRO A 247 3.43 -19.81 -1.28
CA PRO A 247 3.67 -19.82 0.16
C PRO A 247 4.90 -20.64 0.55
N GLY A 248 5.67 -20.15 1.52
CA GLY A 248 6.90 -20.77 2.00
C GLY A 248 8.13 -20.59 1.09
N GLN A 249 7.96 -20.01 -0.11
CA GLN A 249 9.09 -19.70 -0.98
C GLN A 249 10.01 -18.66 -0.31
N PRO A 250 11.35 -18.82 -0.34
CA PRO A 250 12.27 -17.81 0.14
C PRO A 250 12.05 -16.45 -0.54
N LEU A 251 11.87 -15.41 0.27
CA LEU A 251 11.59 -14.05 -0.21
C LEU A 251 12.79 -13.14 -0.03
N ALA A 252 13.29 -13.03 1.19
CA ALA A 252 14.35 -12.11 1.59
C ALA A 252 14.90 -12.49 2.98
N SER A 253 15.71 -11.62 3.56
CA SER A 253 16.02 -11.63 4.99
C SER A 253 15.46 -10.38 5.66
N SER A 254 15.08 -10.49 6.94
CA SER A 254 14.71 -9.34 7.76
C SER A 254 15.90 -8.39 7.86
N GLY A 255 15.62 -7.11 8.02
CA GLY A 255 16.66 -6.11 8.14
C GLY A 255 16.25 -5.01 9.09
N ASN A 256 16.85 -3.85 8.86
CA ASN A 256 16.60 -2.63 9.62
C ASN A 256 16.66 -1.41 8.70
N THR A 257 16.22 -1.57 7.44
CA THR A 257 16.42 -0.55 6.42
C THR A 257 15.32 0.50 6.39
N GLY A 258 15.62 1.71 5.92
CA GLY A 258 14.67 2.83 5.85
C GLY A 258 14.33 3.39 7.22
N ARG A 259 13.11 3.94 7.37
CA ARG A 259 12.63 4.59 8.59
C ARG A 259 12.21 3.57 9.67
N SER A 260 13.09 2.60 9.88
CA SER A 260 13.04 1.61 10.95
C SER A 260 13.72 2.14 12.20
N THR A 261 13.31 1.62 13.34
CA THR A 261 13.76 2.10 14.63
C THR A 261 14.54 1.04 15.43
N GLY A 262 14.49 -0.21 14.97
CA GLY A 262 15.28 -1.38 15.35
C GLY A 262 14.96 -2.56 14.41
N PRO A 263 15.74 -3.66 14.38
CA PRO A 263 15.47 -4.79 13.50
C PRO A 263 14.09 -5.42 13.73
N HIS A 264 13.28 -5.49 12.67
CA HIS A 264 11.96 -6.13 12.69
C HIS A 264 11.48 -6.40 11.25
N LEU A 265 10.46 -7.24 11.11
CA LEU A 265 9.63 -7.30 9.90
C LEU A 265 8.39 -6.46 10.12
N HIS A 266 8.14 -5.47 9.26
CA HIS A 266 6.83 -4.84 9.15
C HIS A 266 6.03 -5.57 8.05
N PHE A 267 4.89 -6.14 8.43
CA PHE A 267 4.01 -6.88 7.53
C PHE A 267 2.62 -6.25 7.51
N VAL A 268 2.10 -5.98 6.32
CA VAL A 268 0.77 -5.40 6.13
C VAL A 268 0.08 -6.00 4.93
N VAL A 269 -1.24 -6.16 5.02
CA VAL A 269 -2.10 -6.49 3.89
C VAL A 269 -2.86 -5.25 3.48
N GLN A 270 -2.84 -4.94 2.19
CA GLN A 270 -3.42 -3.73 1.61
C GLN A 270 -4.36 -4.06 0.46
N ARG A 271 -5.26 -3.12 0.15
CA ARG A 271 -6.11 -3.12 -1.05
C ARG A 271 -6.16 -1.73 -1.64
N ASN A 272 -6.63 -1.65 -2.89
CA ASN A 272 -6.90 -0.36 -3.52
C ASN A 272 -8.35 0.06 -3.26
N THR A 273 -8.58 1.32 -2.91
CA THR A 273 -9.90 1.91 -2.60
C THR A 273 -10.26 3.06 -3.53
N GLY A 274 -10.16 2.82 -4.84
CA GLY A 274 -10.64 3.75 -5.88
C GLY A 274 -9.82 5.04 -6.07
N GLU A 275 -9.16 5.54 -5.02
CA GLU A 275 -8.29 6.72 -5.03
C GLU A 275 -7.02 6.56 -4.16
N ALA A 276 -6.94 5.52 -3.32
CA ALA A 276 -5.80 5.27 -2.45
C ALA A 276 -5.51 3.79 -2.25
N VAL A 277 -4.39 3.51 -1.57
CA VAL A 277 -4.07 2.20 -0.99
C VAL A 277 -4.44 2.26 0.48
N GLU A 278 -5.15 1.25 0.96
CA GLU A 278 -5.53 1.10 2.37
C GLU A 278 -5.11 -0.26 2.91
N SER A 279 -4.59 -0.27 4.13
CA SER A 279 -4.43 -1.50 4.90
C SER A 279 -5.79 -2.08 5.26
N ILE A 280 -5.85 -3.40 5.37
CA ILE A 280 -7.05 -4.14 5.77
C ILE A 280 -6.72 -5.11 6.90
N PRO A 281 -7.70 -5.46 7.74
CA PRO A 281 -7.53 -6.51 8.73
C PRO A 281 -7.10 -7.83 8.07
N PHE A 282 -6.18 -8.54 8.72
CA PHE A 282 -5.81 -9.89 8.36
C PHE A 282 -5.52 -10.71 9.63
N ARG A 283 -5.34 -12.01 9.48
CA ARG A 283 -4.93 -12.90 10.57
C ARG A 283 -3.81 -13.82 10.09
N PHE A 284 -2.91 -14.17 11.00
CA PHE A 284 -1.99 -15.28 10.75
C PHE A 284 -2.71 -16.63 10.93
N ALA A 285 -2.24 -17.67 10.25
CA ALA A 285 -2.73 -19.04 10.36
C ALA A 285 -2.34 -19.70 11.69
N GLN A 286 -1.35 -19.13 12.37
CA GLN A 286 -0.84 -19.57 13.65
C GLN A 286 -0.77 -18.36 14.59
N ALA A 287 -0.89 -18.59 15.89
CA ALA A 287 -0.66 -17.53 16.86
C ALA A 287 0.81 -17.08 16.79
N VAL A 288 1.01 -15.76 16.84
CA VAL A 288 2.33 -15.19 17.15
C VAL A 288 2.32 -14.99 18.66
N ASP A 289 3.34 -15.50 19.35
CA ASP A 289 3.36 -15.38 20.81
C ASP A 289 3.21 -13.91 21.23
N SER A 290 2.37 -13.72 22.26
CA SER A 290 1.84 -12.47 22.82
C SER A 290 0.80 -11.67 22.01
N LEU A 291 -0.34 -12.27 21.58
CA LEU A 291 -1.74 -11.75 21.72
C LEU A 291 -2.77 -12.57 20.88
N PRO A 292 -4.08 -12.56 21.24
CA PRO A 292 -5.11 -13.44 20.65
C PRO A 292 -5.60 -13.00 19.26
N ASN A 293 -6.19 -13.95 18.55
CA ASN A 293 -6.75 -13.86 17.20
C ASN A 293 -7.69 -12.63 17.02
N PHE A 294 -7.27 -11.61 16.26
CA PHE A 294 -8.00 -10.34 16.06
C PHE A 294 -9.19 -10.43 15.08
N ALA A 295 -9.81 -11.61 14.95
CA ALA A 295 -10.95 -11.83 14.06
C ALA A 295 -12.30 -11.31 14.60
N VAL A 296 -12.34 -10.69 15.79
CA VAL A 296 -13.57 -10.17 16.35
C VAL A 296 -13.34 -8.75 16.84
N GLY A 297 -13.93 -7.79 16.14
CA GLY A 297 -14.09 -6.46 16.69
C GLY A 297 -15.01 -6.48 17.90
N GLY A 298 -14.60 -5.80 18.96
CA GLY A 298 -15.48 -5.30 20.03
C GLY A 298 -15.09 -5.77 21.43
N PRO A 299 -15.47 -5.02 22.48
CA PRO A 299 -16.20 -3.74 22.47
C PRO A 299 -15.31 -2.50 22.37
#